data_AF-A0A8S3QA02-F1
#
_entry.id   AF-A0A8S3QA02-F1
#
_cell.length_a   1.000
_cell.length_b   1.000
_cell.length_c   1.000
_cell.angle_alpha   90.00
_cell.angle_beta   90.00
_cell.angle_gamma   90.00
#
_symmetry.space_group_name_H-M   'P 1'
#
loop_
_entity.id
_entity.type
_entity.pdbx_description
1 polymer ?
#
loop_
_entity_poly.entity_id
_entity_poly.type
_entity_poly.pdbx_seq_one_letter_code
_entity_poly.pdbx_strand_id
1 'polypeptide(L)'
;MGKQLSNLKGNDNAKKQERKIEIGWFDYDYRSSEYRQVRTLNGGGVRYINAPKTWMQDDILQHGKKVFFLNGKSKRGNVTDFQFEVRNFMGGRMDNDCTIGDLYTLTGSKLLRFYIYSKKLPTTVVGCSEMESPSDDSLPDHKLLQVNKQVANLSSDPSNESPSKTSSLTPQTVQLRVQEFMKTRTQQLQKC
;
A
#
# COMPACT_ATOMS: atom_id res chain seq x y z
N MET A 1 -41.82 -32.43 -26.14
CA MET A 1 -40.38 -32.12 -26.12
C MET A 1 -40.05 -31.44 -24.80
N GLY A 2 -39.58 -32.18 -23.80
CA GLY A 2 -39.15 -31.61 -22.51
C GLY A 2 -37.71 -31.12 -22.62
N LYS A 3 -37.48 -29.82 -22.46
CA LYS A 3 -36.11 -29.27 -22.39
C LYS A 3 -35.46 -29.73 -21.08
N GLN A 4 -34.42 -30.53 -21.20
CA GLN A 4 -33.60 -31.02 -20.09
C GLN A 4 -32.88 -29.83 -19.42
N LEU A 5 -33.24 -29.50 -18.18
CA LEU A 5 -32.51 -28.56 -17.31
C LEU A 5 -31.30 -29.25 -16.68
N SER A 6 -30.45 -29.89 -17.48
CA SER A 6 -29.23 -30.55 -16.97
C SER A 6 -28.04 -29.59 -17.03
N ASN A 7 -27.36 -29.45 -15.89
CA ASN A 7 -26.06 -28.78 -15.68
C ASN A 7 -26.03 -27.27 -15.45
N LEU A 8 -26.82 -26.78 -14.49
CA LEU A 8 -26.26 -25.74 -13.61
C LEU A 8 -25.29 -26.41 -12.63
N LYS A 9 -24.08 -26.76 -13.10
CA LYS A 9 -22.97 -27.19 -12.24
C LYS A 9 -22.76 -26.07 -11.22
N GLY A 10 -23.14 -26.30 -9.96
CA GLY A 10 -23.06 -25.29 -8.90
C GLY A 10 -21.66 -24.65 -8.85
N ASN A 11 -21.59 -23.38 -8.45
CA ASN A 11 -20.35 -22.60 -8.49
C ASN A 11 -19.22 -23.29 -7.70
N ASP A 12 -18.31 -23.99 -8.38
CA ASP A 12 -17.23 -24.75 -7.72
C ASP A 12 -16.29 -23.83 -6.91
N ASN A 13 -16.26 -22.53 -7.19
CA ASN A 13 -15.52 -21.55 -6.38
C ASN A 13 -16.14 -21.32 -4.99
N ALA A 14 -17.43 -21.65 -4.81
CA ALA A 14 -18.06 -21.63 -3.49
C ALA A 14 -17.56 -22.78 -2.61
N LYS A 15 -17.18 -23.93 -3.20
CA LYS A 15 -16.69 -25.11 -2.47
C LYS A 15 -15.22 -25.01 -2.05
N LYS A 16 -14.42 -24.20 -2.74
CA LYS A 16 -13.00 -23.99 -2.40
C LYS A 16 -12.88 -23.36 -1.01
N GLN A 17 -11.95 -23.87 -0.20
CA GLN A 17 -11.67 -23.33 1.14
C GLN A 17 -10.75 -22.09 1.11
N GLU A 18 -10.08 -21.86 -0.02
CA GLU A 18 -9.20 -20.72 -0.23
C GLU A 18 -9.68 -19.83 -1.37
N ARG A 19 -9.27 -18.56 -1.31
CA ARG A 19 -9.53 -17.55 -2.34
C ARG A 19 -8.27 -16.76 -2.62
N LYS A 20 -8.04 -16.48 -3.90
CA LYS A 20 -6.93 -15.62 -4.32
C LYS A 20 -7.23 -14.18 -3.92
N ILE A 21 -6.39 -13.58 -3.09
CA ILE A 21 -6.44 -12.16 -2.72
C ILE A 21 -5.17 -11.44 -3.17
N GLU A 22 -5.23 -10.12 -3.20
CA GLU A 22 -4.11 -9.23 -3.50
C GLU A 22 -3.70 -8.48 -2.24
N ILE A 23 -2.40 -8.46 -1.92
CA ILE A 23 -1.85 -7.68 -0.81
C ILE A 23 -0.77 -6.71 -1.30
N GLY A 24 -0.80 -5.47 -0.80
CA GLY A 24 0.24 -4.47 -1.05
C GLY A 24 0.73 -3.82 0.25
N TRP A 25 1.79 -3.03 0.15
CA TRP A 25 2.38 -2.32 1.29
C TRP A 25 2.49 -0.82 1.05
N PHE A 26 2.00 -0.05 2.01
CA PHE A 26 2.13 1.40 2.11
C PHE A 26 2.93 1.76 3.36
N ASP A 27 3.85 2.70 3.22
CA ASP A 27 4.65 3.24 4.33
C ASP A 27 4.37 4.74 4.46
N TYR A 28 4.33 5.25 5.69
CA TYR A 28 4.12 6.67 5.94
C TYR A 28 5.37 7.46 5.57
N ASP A 29 5.25 8.35 4.59
CA ASP A 29 6.31 9.28 4.20
C ASP A 29 6.19 10.56 5.01
N TYR A 30 7.13 10.75 5.95
CA TYR A 30 7.17 11.93 6.84
C TYR A 30 7.51 13.22 6.10
N ARG A 31 8.08 13.16 4.89
CA ARG A 31 8.40 14.38 4.11
C ARG A 31 7.15 14.97 3.47
N SER A 32 6.26 14.11 2.99
CA SER A 32 5.01 14.50 2.34
C SER A 32 3.79 14.33 3.23
N SER A 33 3.97 13.86 4.47
CA SER A 33 2.92 13.61 5.46
C SER A 33 1.78 12.70 4.98
N GLU A 34 2.09 11.76 4.10
CA GLU A 34 1.11 10.87 3.45
C GLU A 34 1.62 9.42 3.37
N TYR A 35 0.70 8.47 3.21
CA TYR A 35 1.06 7.08 2.96
C TYR A 35 1.39 6.87 1.48
N ARG A 36 2.56 6.30 1.21
CA ARG A 36 3.02 5.98 -0.16
C ARG A 36 3.22 4.49 -0.32
N GLN A 37 2.78 3.96 -1.46
CA GLN A 37 3.01 2.57 -1.78
C GLN A 37 4.51 2.29 -1.90
N VAL A 38 4.99 1.30 -1.16
CA VAL A 38 6.37 0.85 -1.28
C VAL A 38 6.49 0.09 -2.59
N ARG A 39 7.32 0.58 -3.51
CA ARG A 39 7.53 -0.04 -4.83
C ARG A 39 8.32 -1.34 -4.72
N THR A 40 8.19 -2.21 -5.74
CA THR A 40 8.87 -3.52 -5.81
C THR A 40 10.39 -3.41 -5.62
N LEU A 41 11.02 -2.39 -6.21
CA LEU A 41 12.46 -2.13 -6.04
C LEU A 41 12.88 -1.99 -4.57
N ASN A 42 11.95 -1.53 -3.72
CA ASN A 42 12.16 -1.32 -2.29
C ASN A 42 11.64 -2.48 -1.41
N GLY A 43 11.37 -3.65 -2.02
CA GLY A 43 10.87 -4.83 -1.31
C GLY A 43 9.34 -4.85 -1.12
N GLY A 44 8.63 -3.82 -1.58
CA GLY A 44 7.17 -3.78 -1.58
C GLY A 44 6.58 -4.35 -2.87
N GLY A 45 5.71 -3.56 -3.49
CA GLY A 45 4.88 -3.94 -4.63
C GLY A 45 3.62 -4.67 -4.17
N VAL A 46 3.02 -5.38 -5.12
CA VAL A 46 1.81 -6.17 -4.90
C VAL A 46 2.18 -7.65 -4.93
N ARG A 47 1.50 -8.47 -4.11
CA ARG A 47 1.61 -9.93 -4.11
C ARG A 47 0.23 -10.56 -4.16
N TYR A 48 0.13 -11.68 -4.86
CA TYR A 48 -1.06 -12.50 -4.88
C TYR A 48 -0.86 -13.71 -3.98
N ILE A 49 -1.84 -14.00 -3.14
CA ILE A 49 -1.81 -15.14 -2.23
C ILE A 49 -3.14 -15.87 -2.28
N ASN A 50 -3.13 -17.20 -2.09
CA ASN A 50 -4.33 -17.96 -1.82
C ASN A 50 -4.53 -17.96 -0.31
N ALA A 51 -5.59 -17.30 0.16
CA ALA A 51 -5.91 -17.17 1.57
C ALA A 51 -7.10 -18.07 1.94
N PRO A 52 -7.03 -18.81 3.05
CA PRO A 52 -8.20 -19.46 3.64
C PRO A 52 -9.34 -18.47 3.82
N LYS A 53 -10.56 -18.92 3.54
CA LYS A 53 -11.77 -18.10 3.73
C LYS A 53 -11.97 -17.69 5.19
N THR A 54 -11.46 -18.49 6.12
CA THR A 54 -11.53 -18.25 7.57
C THR A 54 -10.57 -17.18 8.05
N TRP A 55 -9.63 -16.71 7.22
CA TRP A 55 -8.70 -15.67 7.64
C TRP A 55 -9.44 -14.38 7.97
N MET A 56 -8.98 -13.76 9.05
CA MET A 56 -9.44 -12.47 9.55
C MET A 56 -8.34 -11.42 9.33
N GLN A 57 -8.56 -10.21 9.86
CA GLN A 57 -7.65 -9.08 9.65
C GLN A 57 -6.22 -9.40 10.11
N ASP A 58 -6.11 -10.01 11.29
CA ASP A 58 -4.81 -10.32 11.90
C ASP A 58 -4.03 -11.37 11.11
N ASP A 59 -4.69 -12.35 10.50
CA ASP A 59 -4.03 -13.33 9.63
C ASP A 59 -3.42 -12.66 8.40
N ILE A 60 -4.17 -11.74 7.78
CA ILE A 60 -3.69 -10.94 6.64
C ILE A 60 -2.50 -10.08 7.08
N LEU A 61 -2.58 -9.46 8.26
CA LEU A 61 -1.51 -8.63 8.79
C LEU A 61 -0.24 -9.44 9.05
N GLN A 62 -0.36 -10.58 9.73
CA GLN A 62 0.75 -11.47 10.02
C GLN A 62 1.39 -12.01 8.73
N HIS A 63 0.57 -12.42 7.75
CA HIS A 63 1.07 -12.88 6.46
C HIS A 63 1.76 -11.75 5.70
N GLY A 64 1.17 -10.55 5.68
CA GLY A 64 1.76 -9.37 5.07
C GLY A 64 3.12 -9.00 5.67
N LYS A 65 3.27 -9.08 7.00
CA LYS A 65 4.57 -8.90 7.67
C LYS A 65 5.59 -9.92 7.18
N LYS A 66 5.25 -11.20 7.10
CA LYS A 66 6.16 -12.25 6.58
C LYS A 66 6.58 -11.99 5.14
N VAL A 67 5.69 -11.45 4.32
CA VAL A 67 5.94 -11.16 2.89
C VAL A 67 6.81 -9.92 2.68
N PHE A 68 6.56 -8.83 3.41
CA PHE A 68 7.25 -7.55 3.19
C PHE A 68 8.44 -7.32 4.12
N PHE A 69 8.50 -8.04 5.25
CA PHE A 69 9.59 -8.01 6.24
C PHE A 69 10.17 -9.42 6.40
N LEU A 70 10.90 -9.87 5.37
CA LEU A 70 11.58 -11.16 5.41
C LEU A 70 12.53 -11.21 6.61
N ASN A 71 12.42 -12.26 7.42
CA ASN A 71 13.14 -12.40 8.70
C ASN A 71 12.95 -11.20 9.64
N GLY A 72 11.78 -10.56 9.60
CA GLY A 72 11.44 -9.42 10.44
C GLY A 72 12.08 -8.09 10.02
N LYS A 73 12.74 -8.03 8.86
CA LYS A 73 13.42 -6.82 8.39
C LYS A 73 13.04 -6.48 6.94
N SER A 74 12.92 -5.18 6.66
CA SER A 74 12.77 -4.65 5.31
C SER A 74 13.84 -3.58 5.04
N LYS A 75 13.87 -3.04 3.82
CA LYS A 75 14.71 -1.87 3.49
C LYS A 75 14.33 -0.61 4.29
N ARG A 76 13.16 -0.59 4.94
CA ARG A 76 12.68 0.55 5.75
C ARG A 76 13.05 0.46 7.23
N GLY A 77 13.33 -0.76 7.74
CA GLY A 77 13.66 -1.01 9.15
C GLY A 77 13.23 -2.40 9.62
N ASN A 78 13.32 -2.64 10.93
CA ASN A 78 12.81 -3.86 11.56
C ASN A 78 11.30 -3.77 11.75
N VAL A 79 10.61 -4.90 11.71
CA VAL A 79 9.15 -4.98 11.90
C VAL A 79 8.71 -4.38 13.25
N THR A 80 9.56 -4.44 14.28
CA THR A 80 9.31 -3.88 15.61
C THR A 80 9.30 -2.35 15.63
N ASP A 81 9.90 -1.70 14.63
CA ASP A 81 10.03 -0.25 14.57
C ASP A 81 8.74 0.43 14.08
N PHE A 82 7.73 -0.35 13.70
CA PHE A 82 6.52 0.14 13.05
C PHE A 82 5.25 -0.31 13.78
N GLN A 83 4.29 0.61 13.81
CA GLN A 83 2.88 0.26 13.97
C GLN A 83 2.30 -0.13 12.61
N PHE A 84 1.41 -1.12 12.61
CA PHE A 84 0.76 -1.59 11.40
C PHE A 84 -0.76 -1.55 11.48
N GLU A 85 -1.39 -1.40 10.31
CA GLU A 85 -2.83 -1.46 10.11
C GLU A 85 -3.10 -2.17 8.77
N VAL A 86 -4.22 -2.89 8.68
CA VAL A 86 -4.71 -3.44 7.40
C VAL A 86 -5.87 -2.60 6.91
N ARG A 87 -5.84 -2.24 5.63
CA ARG A 87 -6.93 -1.52 4.97
C ARG A 87 -7.40 -2.24 3.72
N ASN A 88 -8.67 -2.07 3.41
CA ASN A 88 -9.26 -2.53 2.16
C ASN A 88 -8.88 -1.60 0.99
N PHE A 89 -9.30 -1.97 -0.23
CA PHE A 89 -8.99 -1.21 -1.44
C PHE A 89 -9.50 0.24 -1.47
N MET A 90 -10.48 0.57 -0.61
CA MET A 90 -11.06 1.91 -0.49
C MET A 90 -10.35 2.74 0.59
N GLY A 91 -9.32 2.19 1.25
CA GLY A 91 -8.61 2.84 2.34
C GLY A 91 -9.35 2.79 3.68
N GLY A 92 -10.46 2.04 3.76
CA GLY A 92 -11.17 1.79 5.01
C GLY A 92 -10.50 0.67 5.81
N ARG A 93 -10.67 0.70 7.13
CA ARG A 93 -10.31 -0.43 8.00
C ARG A 93 -11.14 -1.65 7.64
N MET A 94 -10.52 -2.81 7.75
CA MET A 94 -11.27 -4.06 7.73
C MET A 94 -11.97 -4.19 9.10
N ASP A 95 -13.18 -4.71 9.11
CA ASP A 95 -13.81 -5.07 10.38
C ASP A 95 -13.12 -6.31 10.93
N ASN A 96 -12.86 -6.32 12.25
CA ASN A 96 -12.12 -7.38 12.90
C ASN A 96 -12.93 -8.67 12.97
N ASP A 97 -14.27 -8.60 12.95
CA ASP A 97 -15.14 -9.76 13.11
C ASP A 97 -15.48 -10.45 11.77
N CYS A 98 -15.05 -9.86 10.66
CA CYS A 98 -15.25 -10.40 9.32
C CYS A 98 -14.13 -11.33 8.86
N THR A 99 -14.52 -12.46 8.26
CA THR A 99 -13.58 -13.31 7.52
C THR A 99 -13.45 -12.88 6.05
N ILE A 100 -12.40 -13.32 5.37
CA ILE A 100 -12.24 -13.17 3.92
C ILE A 100 -13.45 -13.77 3.16
N GLY A 101 -13.99 -14.90 3.64
CA GLY A 101 -15.16 -15.55 3.07
C GLY A 101 -16.39 -14.65 3.11
N ASP A 102 -16.62 -14.00 4.25
CA ASP A 102 -17.72 -13.06 4.44
C ASP A 102 -17.55 -11.85 3.53
N LEU A 103 -16.33 -11.29 3.46
CA LEU A 103 -16.02 -10.15 2.59
C LEU A 103 -16.24 -10.48 1.11
N TYR A 104 -15.91 -11.69 0.66
CA TYR A 104 -16.22 -12.12 -0.72
C TYR A 104 -17.73 -12.21 -0.97
N THR A 105 -18.48 -12.69 0.01
CA THR A 105 -19.93 -12.86 -0.07
C THR A 105 -20.62 -11.50 -0.07
N LEU A 106 -20.25 -10.63 0.86
CA LEU A 106 -20.77 -9.28 1.03
C LEU A 106 -20.47 -8.39 -0.18
N THR A 107 -19.24 -8.43 -0.69
CA THR A 107 -18.81 -7.49 -1.74
C THR A 107 -19.11 -7.98 -3.16
N GLY A 108 -19.29 -9.30 -3.35
CA GLY A 108 -19.36 -9.91 -4.68
C GLY A 108 -18.10 -9.69 -5.54
N SER A 109 -16.99 -9.24 -4.95
CA SER A 109 -15.76 -8.93 -5.67
C SER A 109 -15.11 -10.19 -6.23
N LYS A 110 -14.58 -10.13 -7.45
CA LYS A 110 -13.79 -11.23 -8.04
C LYS A 110 -12.44 -11.42 -7.34
N LEU A 111 -11.89 -10.33 -6.83
CA LEU A 111 -10.59 -10.26 -6.18
C LEU A 111 -10.64 -9.21 -5.08
N LEU A 112 -10.44 -9.62 -3.83
CA LEU A 112 -10.26 -8.69 -2.73
C LEU A 112 -8.83 -8.16 -2.73
N ARG A 113 -8.67 -6.85 -2.49
CA ARG A 113 -7.36 -6.21 -2.33
C ARG A 113 -7.26 -5.62 -0.95
N PHE A 114 -6.15 -5.91 -0.29
CA PHE A 114 -5.80 -5.42 1.02
C PHE A 114 -4.43 -4.76 0.97
N TYR A 115 -4.22 -3.83 1.89
CA TYR A 115 -3.00 -3.06 1.97
C TYR A 115 -2.55 -3.04 3.43
N ILE A 116 -1.29 -3.41 3.64
CA ILE A 116 -0.60 -3.25 4.92
C ILE A 116 -0.09 -1.82 4.96
N TYR A 117 -0.45 -1.07 5.98
CA TYR A 117 0.03 0.28 6.25
C TYR A 117 1.04 0.21 7.38
N SER A 118 2.22 0.81 7.22
CA SER A 118 3.22 0.96 8.27
C SER A 118 3.48 2.42 8.60
N LYS A 119 3.68 2.71 9.88
CA LYS A 119 4.15 4.00 10.37
C LYS A 119 5.19 3.76 11.45
N LYS A 120 6.34 4.44 11.37
CA LYS A 120 7.38 4.27 12.40
C LYS A 120 6.89 4.77 13.75
N LEU A 121 7.20 4.00 14.78
CA LEU A 121 7.02 4.42 16.16
C LEU A 121 7.96 5.60 16.46
N PRO A 122 7.52 6.59 17.25
CA PRO A 122 8.42 7.63 17.73
C PRO A 122 9.51 6.98 18.57
N THR A 123 10.76 7.18 18.19
CA THR A 123 11.90 6.74 19.00
C THR A 123 11.88 7.56 20.29
N THR A 124 11.46 6.97 21.39
CA THR A 124 11.78 7.48 22.72
C THR A 124 13.30 7.40 22.86
N VAL A 125 13.97 8.53 22.64
CA VAL A 125 15.35 8.72 23.06
C VAL A 125 15.37 8.60 24.59
N VAL A 126 15.54 7.38 25.09
CA VAL A 126 16.09 7.21 26.42
C VAL A 126 17.53 7.68 26.26
N GLY A 127 17.80 8.90 26.70
CA GLY A 127 19.15 9.44 26.71
C GLY A 127 20.05 8.50 27.49
N CYS A 128 20.87 7.72 26.79
CA CYS A 128 22.05 7.14 27.39
C CYS A 128 22.92 8.32 27.79
N SER A 129 22.95 8.64 29.07
CA SER A 129 23.96 9.52 29.64
C SER A 129 25.32 8.90 29.32
N GLU A 130 25.99 9.46 28.31
CA GLU A 130 27.43 9.33 28.13
C GLU A 130 28.11 9.77 29.42
N MET A 131 28.69 8.81 30.11
CA MET A 131 29.72 9.05 31.10
C MET A 131 31.01 9.28 30.32
N GLU A 132 31.58 10.48 30.49
CA GLU A 132 32.74 11.00 29.77
C GLU A 132 33.96 10.09 29.82
N SER A 133 34.81 10.22 28.80
CA SER A 133 36.24 9.96 28.93
C SER A 133 36.99 11.05 28.16
N PRO A 134 37.68 11.98 28.84
CA PRO A 134 38.52 12.97 28.19
C PRO A 134 39.92 12.37 28.00
N SER A 135 40.39 12.30 26.77
CA SER A 135 41.83 12.21 26.49
C SER A 135 42.15 12.97 25.21
N ASP A 136 42.65 14.18 25.44
CA ASP A 136 43.43 15.05 24.57
C ASP A 136 44.55 14.28 23.83
N ASP A 137 44.66 14.42 22.50
CA ASP A 137 45.95 14.73 21.85
C ASP A 137 45.78 15.09 20.34
N SER A 138 46.09 16.36 20.03
CA SER A 138 46.75 16.89 18.82
C SER A 138 46.14 16.79 17.39
N LEU A 139 45.81 17.99 16.86
CA LEU A 139 45.78 18.43 15.44
C LEU A 139 47.21 18.54 14.85
N PRO A 140 47.41 18.41 13.52
CA PRO A 140 47.22 19.53 12.56
C PRO A 140 46.78 19.04 11.15
N ASP A 141 46.57 19.82 10.10
CA ASP A 141 46.05 21.16 9.83
C ASP A 141 45.94 21.23 8.26
N HIS A 142 45.04 22.07 7.74
CA HIS A 142 44.91 22.62 6.37
C HIS A 142 45.02 21.77 5.07
N LYS A 143 43.95 21.80 4.24
CA LYS A 143 43.89 22.66 3.02
C LYS A 143 42.50 22.72 2.35
N LEU A 144 41.96 23.93 2.29
CA LEU A 144 40.88 24.38 1.41
C LEU A 144 41.41 24.55 -0.02
N LEU A 145 40.64 24.10 -1.02
CA LEU A 145 40.60 24.74 -2.33
C LEU A 145 39.16 24.78 -2.83
N GLN A 146 38.72 26.01 -3.10
CA GLN A 146 37.46 26.42 -3.67
C GLN A 146 37.70 26.70 -5.15
N VAL A 147 36.88 26.17 -6.06
CA VAL A 147 36.73 26.73 -7.41
C VAL A 147 35.27 26.62 -7.88
N ASN A 148 34.66 27.79 -8.05
CA ASN A 148 33.39 28.02 -8.75
C ASN A 148 33.60 28.07 -10.28
N LYS A 149 32.55 27.77 -11.06
CA LYS A 149 32.15 28.41 -12.34
C LYS A 149 30.83 27.76 -12.81
N GLN A 150 29.67 28.40 -12.70
CA GLN A 150 29.08 29.45 -13.55
C GLN A 150 28.50 28.98 -14.92
N VAL A 151 27.15 29.05 -14.98
CA VAL A 151 26.21 29.53 -16.03
C VAL A 151 26.06 28.92 -17.44
N ALA A 152 24.77 28.86 -17.82
CA ALA A 152 24.12 29.28 -19.08
C ALA A 152 23.82 28.24 -20.19
N ASN A 153 22.52 28.06 -20.48
CA ASN A 153 21.78 28.42 -21.71
C ASN A 153 20.60 27.44 -21.94
N LEU A 154 19.32 27.84 -22.08
CA LEU A 154 18.59 28.70 -23.05
C LEU A 154 18.33 28.08 -24.44
N SER A 155 17.08 28.27 -24.89
CA SER A 155 16.48 28.13 -26.24
C SER A 155 15.99 26.71 -26.64
N SER A 156 14.67 26.42 -26.67
CA SER A 156 13.63 26.71 -27.70
C SER A 156 13.85 25.91 -29.00
N ASP A 157 12.90 25.09 -29.49
CA ASP A 157 11.81 25.45 -30.43
C ASP A 157 11.05 24.15 -30.90
N PRO A 158 10.04 24.13 -31.82
CA PRO A 158 8.62 24.28 -31.51
C PRO A 158 7.69 23.24 -32.20
N SER A 159 6.38 23.37 -31.92
CA SER A 159 5.21 23.09 -32.80
C SER A 159 5.07 21.78 -33.59
N ASN A 160 3.98 21.04 -33.34
CA ASN A 160 3.17 20.45 -34.41
C ASN A 160 1.67 20.33 -34.05
N GLU A 161 0.82 20.59 -35.03
CA GLU A 161 -0.65 20.69 -35.03
C GLU A 161 -1.42 19.36 -34.79
N SER A 162 -2.56 19.45 -34.08
CA SER A 162 -3.95 18.98 -34.33
C SER A 162 -4.26 17.78 -35.26
N PRO A 163 -5.51 17.22 -35.33
CA PRO A 163 -6.65 17.14 -34.38
C PRO A 163 -7.26 15.71 -34.26
N SER A 164 -8.06 15.40 -33.23
CA SER A 164 -9.32 14.62 -33.41
C SER A 164 -10.14 14.45 -32.12
N LYS A 165 -11.45 14.49 -32.32
CA LYS A 165 -12.54 14.49 -31.34
C LYS A 165 -12.60 13.17 -30.56
N THR A 166 -12.64 13.25 -29.24
CA THR A 166 -13.30 12.26 -28.39
C THR A 166 -13.90 13.03 -27.22
N SER A 167 -15.21 12.86 -26.99
CA SER A 167 -15.95 13.55 -25.93
C SER A 167 -15.41 13.13 -24.56
N SER A 168 -14.40 13.84 -24.09
CA SER A 168 -13.86 13.71 -22.74
C SER A 168 -14.87 14.25 -21.75
N LEU A 169 -15.49 13.38 -20.96
CA LEU A 169 -16.06 13.79 -19.69
C LEU A 169 -14.95 14.47 -18.89
N THR A 170 -15.24 15.65 -18.34
CA THR A 170 -14.22 16.42 -17.63
C THR A 170 -13.64 15.57 -16.48
N PRO A 171 -12.35 15.73 -16.15
CA PRO A 171 -11.74 15.01 -15.03
C PRO A 171 -12.53 15.16 -13.73
N GLN A 172 -13.21 16.29 -13.55
CA GLN A 172 -14.08 16.56 -12.40
C GLN A 172 -15.34 15.68 -12.38
N THR A 173 -15.99 15.43 -13.52
CA THR A 173 -17.16 14.54 -13.60
C THR A 173 -16.80 13.07 -13.39
N VAL A 174 -15.63 12.64 -13.87
CA VAL A 174 -15.12 11.29 -13.60
C VAL A 174 -14.79 11.13 -12.12
N GLN A 175 -14.14 12.13 -11.50
CA GLN A 175 -13.85 12.14 -10.07
C GLN A 175 -15.12 12.10 -9.22
N LEU A 176 -16.14 12.90 -9.57
CA LEU A 176 -17.42 12.92 -8.85
C LEU A 176 -18.15 11.58 -8.94
N ARG A 177 -18.19 10.94 -10.11
CA ARG A 177 -18.82 9.61 -10.27
C ARG A 177 -18.05 8.51 -9.55
N VAL A 178 -16.72 8.58 -9.53
CA VAL A 178 -15.90 7.67 -8.71
C VAL A 178 -16.21 7.91 -7.23
N GLN A 179 -16.26 9.16 -6.77
CA GLN A 179 -16.58 9.48 -5.38
C GLN A 179 -18.00 9.05 -4.98
N GLU A 180 -19.00 9.24 -5.84
CA GLU A 180 -20.37 8.77 -5.60
C GLU A 180 -20.46 7.25 -5.58
N PHE A 181 -19.81 6.57 -6.52
CA PHE A 181 -19.72 5.10 -6.52
C PHE A 181 -19.05 4.57 -5.24
N MET A 182 -18.01 5.25 -4.76
CA MET A 182 -17.33 4.92 -3.50
C MET A 182 -18.25 5.16 -2.29
N LYS A 183 -19.05 6.24 -2.26
CA LYS A 183 -19.95 6.57 -1.15
C LYS A 183 -21.07 5.53 -0.98
N THR A 184 -21.74 5.12 -2.07
CA THR A 184 -22.89 4.20 -2.00
C THR A 184 -22.48 2.80 -1.54
N ARG A 185 -21.24 2.38 -1.82
CA ARG A 185 -20.70 1.07 -1.40
C ARG A 185 -20.18 1.07 0.04
N THR A 186 -19.73 2.22 0.54
CA THR A 186 -19.24 2.39 1.92
C THR A 186 -20.33 2.07 2.95
N GLN A 187 -21.59 2.43 2.67
CA GLN A 187 -22.72 2.14 3.58
C GLN A 187 -23.06 0.65 3.69
N GLN A 188 -22.65 -0.18 2.73
CA GLN A 188 -22.83 -1.64 2.80
C GLN A 188 -21.66 -2.34 3.51
N LEU A 189 -20.47 -1.72 3.52
CA LEU A 189 -19.26 -2.26 4.16
C LEU A 189 -19.13 -1.89 5.64
N GLN A 190 -19.85 -0.87 6.11
CA GLN A 190 -19.89 -0.47 7.54
C GLN A 190 -20.94 -1.25 8.36
N LYS A 191 -21.63 -2.22 7.75
CA LYS A 191 -22.71 -3.00 8.38
C LYS A 191 -22.29 -4.43 8.73
N CYS A 192 -21.02 -4.74 8.63
CA CYS A 192 -20.46 -5.91 9.28
C CYS A 192 -19.71 -5.42 10.51
#